data_AF-A0A950YC20-F1
#
_entry.id   AF-A0A950YC20-F1
#
_cell.length_a   1.000
_cell.length_b   1.000
_cell.length_c   1.000
_cell.angle_alpha   90.00
_cell.angle_beta   90.00
_cell.angle_gamma   90.00
#
_symmetry.space_group_name_H-M   'P 1'
#
loop_
_entity.id
_entity.type
_entity.pdbx_description
1 polymer ?
#
loop_
_entity_poly.entity_id
_entity_poly.type
_entity_poly.pdbx_seq_one_letter_code
_entity_poly.pdbx_strand_id
1 'polypeptide(L)' 'VTIAASAHQLTARERHVLALRFVQDMTQTQIADEIGVSQMQVSRILRRALARLREMTETGDEASVA' A
#
# COMPACT_ATOMS: atom_id res chain seq x y z
N VAL A 1 -7.60 6.78 -13.35
CA VAL A 1 -7.61 5.40 -12.83
C VAL A 1 -7.95 5.41 -11.34
N THR A 2 -8.98 4.70 -10.89
CA THR A 2 -9.39 4.67 -9.47
C THR A 2 -8.41 3.82 -8.66
N ILE A 3 -7.84 4.35 -7.57
CA ILE A 3 -6.89 3.65 -6.66
C ILE A 3 -7.37 2.24 -6.26
N ALA A 4 -8.70 2.05 -6.16
CA ALA A 4 -9.33 0.77 -5.83
C ALA A 4 -9.04 -0.37 -6.84
N ALA A 5 -8.93 -0.07 -8.14
CA ALA A 5 -8.71 -1.10 -9.16
C ALA A 5 -7.28 -1.68 -9.09
N SER A 6 -6.30 -0.85 -8.72
CA SER A 6 -4.89 -1.24 -8.63
C SER A 6 -4.57 -2.03 -7.34
N ALA A 7 -5.44 -1.97 -6.32
CA ALA A 7 -5.23 -2.64 -5.03
C ALA A 7 -5.27 -4.18 -5.11
N HIS A 8 -5.83 -4.76 -6.18
CA HIS A 8 -5.83 -6.22 -6.38
C HIS A 8 -4.43 -6.81 -6.58
N GLN A 9 -3.49 -6.02 -7.12
CA GLN A 9 -2.12 -6.45 -7.38
C GLN A 9 -1.22 -6.40 -6.13
N LEU A 10 -1.71 -5.80 -5.04
CA LEU A 10 -1.03 -5.85 -3.76
C LEU A 10 -1.20 -7.23 -3.12
N THR A 11 -0.26 -7.63 -2.28
CA THR A 11 -0.44 -8.80 -1.41
C THR A 11 -1.52 -8.51 -0.36
N ALA A 12 -2.12 -9.57 0.21
CA ALA A 12 -3.07 -9.42 1.31
C ALA A 12 -2.46 -8.65 2.50
N ARG A 13 -1.17 -8.86 2.77
CA ARG A 13 -0.44 -8.17 3.82
C ARG A 13 -0.27 -6.68 3.54
N GLU A 14 0.10 -6.31 2.31
CA GLU A 14 0.22 -4.90 1.90
C GLU A 14 -1.12 -4.18 1.98
N ARG A 15 -2.20 -4.81 1.48
CA ARG A 15 -3.57 -4.25 1.60
C ARG A 15 -3.97 -4.03 3.04
N HIS A 16 -3.71 -5.01 3.91
CA HIS A 16 -4.06 -4.91 5.32
C HIS A 16 -3.29 -3.76 5.99
N VAL A 17 -1.99 -3.65 5.79
CA VAL A 17 -1.17 -2.56 6.35
C VAL A 17 -1.58 -1.19 5.81
N LEU A 18 -1.96 -1.08 4.54
CA LEU A 18 -2.51 0.16 3.98
C LEU A 18 -3.87 0.53 4.59
N ALA A 19 -4.75 -0.45 4.82
CA ALA A 19 -6.04 -0.21 5.45
C ALA A 19 -5.88 0.31 6.88
N LEU A 20 -5.03 -0.34 7.68
CA LEU A 20 -4.72 0.15 9.03
C LEU A 20 -4.15 1.58 9.00
N ARG A 21 -3.27 1.88 8.02
CA ARG A 21 -2.65 3.21 7.92
C ARG A 21 -3.60 4.32 7.46
N PHE A 22 -4.37 4.09 6.40
CA PHE A 22 -5.09 5.14 5.66
C PHE A 22 -6.61 5.09 5.82
N VAL A 23 -7.16 3.99 6.35
CA VAL A 23 -8.60 3.87 6.67
C VAL A 23 -8.83 3.96 8.17
N GLN A 24 -7.94 3.36 8.97
CA GLN A 24 -8.03 3.38 10.44
C GLN A 24 -7.09 4.40 11.09
N ASP A 25 -6.36 5.19 10.30
CA ASP A 25 -5.44 6.24 10.77
C ASP A 25 -4.40 5.80 11.81
N MET A 26 -4.05 4.51 11.86
CA MET A 26 -3.05 4.00 12.80
C MET A 26 -1.64 4.48 12.42
N THR A 27 -0.83 4.81 13.43
CA THR A 27 0.60 5.06 13.27
C THR A 27 1.36 3.78 12.92
N GLN A 28 2.55 3.90 12.32
CA GLN A 28 3.35 2.72 11.96
C GLN A 28 3.76 1.88 13.19
N THR A 29 3.92 2.51 14.36
CA THR A 29 4.18 1.82 15.63
C THR A 29 2.95 1.04 16.07
N GLN A 30 1.77 1.66 16.09
CA GLN A 30 0.52 0.94 16.43
C GLN A 30 0.25 -0.22 15.47
N ILE A 31 0.53 -0.05 14.18
CA ILE A 31 0.40 -1.14 13.19
C ILE A 31 1.41 -2.26 13.48
N ALA A 32 2.64 -1.91 13.88
CA ALA A 32 3.67 -2.88 14.22
C ALA A 32 3.25 -3.74 15.42
N ASP A 33 2.69 -3.10 16.44
CA ASP A 33 2.15 -3.76 17.62
C ASP A 33 0.97 -4.67 17.25
N GLU A 34 0.02 -4.18 16.44
CA GLU A 34 -1.17 -4.91 15.99
C GLU A 34 -0.81 -6.20 15.22
N ILE A 35 0.17 -6.15 14.33
CA ILE A 35 0.51 -7.29 13.44
C ILE A 35 1.75 -8.07 13.89
N GLY A 36 2.29 -7.75 15.07
CA GLY A 36 3.39 -8.47 15.72
C GLY A 36 4.74 -8.37 15.01
N VAL A 37 5.12 -7.18 14.53
CA VAL A 37 6.39 -6.95 13.80
C VAL A 37 7.05 -5.64 14.20
N SER A 38 8.28 -5.40 13.74
CA SER A 38 8.91 -4.09 13.97
C SER A 38 8.30 -2.98 13.12
N GLN A 39 8.29 -1.75 13.64
CA GLN A 39 7.87 -0.56 12.89
C GLN A 39 8.69 -0.38 11.59
N MET A 40 9.98 -0.75 11.61
CA MET A 40 10.82 -0.76 10.41
C MET A 40 10.32 -1.74 9.33
N GLN A 41 9.75 -2.88 9.73
CA GLN A 41 9.12 -3.80 8.80
C GLN A 41 7.83 -3.21 8.23
N VAL A 42 7.01 -2.55 9.04
CA VAL A 42 5.81 -1.81 8.58
C VAL A 42 6.20 -0.73 7.57
N SER A 43 7.23 0.07 7.87
CA SER A 43 7.76 1.09 6.96
C SER A 43 8.15 0.52 5.60
N ARG A 44 8.87 -0.62 5.58
CA ARG A 44 9.24 -1.31 4.34
C ARG A 44 8.02 -1.80 3.55
N ILE A 45 7.02 -2.34 4.23
CA ILE A 45 5.77 -2.79 3.58
C ILE A 45 5.04 -1.60 2.95
N LEU A 46 4.85 -0.51 3.70
CA LEU A 46 4.18 0.70 3.19
C LEU A 46 4.90 1.29 1.98
N ARG A 47 6.24 1.41 2.03
CA ARG A 47 7.02 1.92 0.89
C ARG A 47 6.86 1.06 -0.35
N ARG A 48 6.95 -0.26 -0.22
CA ARG A 48 6.79 -1.20 -1.35
C ARG A 48 5.37 -1.15 -1.93
N ALA A 49 4.36 -1.12 -1.07
CA ALA A 49 2.97 -1.05 -1.49
C ALA A 49 2.68 0.26 -2.24
N LEU A 50 3.16 1.40 -1.73
CA LEU A 50 2.99 2.70 -2.36
C LEU A 50 3.78 2.81 -3.69
N ALA A 51 4.99 2.26 -3.76
CA ALA A 51 5.76 2.23 -5.01
C ALA A 51 5.02 1.43 -6.10
N ARG A 52 4.49 0.26 -5.75
CA ARG A 52 3.67 -0.55 -6.69
C ARG A 52 2.42 0.18 -7.15
N LEU A 53 1.71 0.83 -6.22
CA LEU A 53 0.53 1.63 -6.58
C LEU A 53 0.90 2.77 -7.54
N ARG A 54 2.06 3.43 -7.31
CA ARG A 54 2.58 4.49 -8.17
C ARG A 54 2.90 3.99 -9.57
N GLU A 55 3.66 2.91 -9.69
CA GLU A 55 4.00 2.27 -10.97
C GLU A 55 2.74 1.93 -11.77
N MET A 56 1.69 1.41 -11.12
CA MET A 56 0.44 1.07 -11.78
C MET A 56 -0.34 2.29 -12.26
N THR A 57 -0.30 3.40 -11.51
CA THR A 57 -0.94 4.64 -11.93
C THR A 57 -0.20 5.31 -13.09
N GLU A 58 1.12 5.18 -13.16
CA GLU A 58 1.94 5.72 -14.25
C GLU A 58 1.83 4.86 -15.52
N THR A 59 1.82 3.53 -15.37
CA THR A 59 1.65 2.59 -16.50
C THR A 59 0.25 2.69 -17.13
N GLY A 60 -0.76 3.09 -16.35
CA GLY A 60 -2.12 3.30 -16.84
C GLY A 60 -2.32 4.59 -17.65
N ASP A 61 -1.40 5.55 -17.56
CA ASP A 61 -1.45 6.81 -18.32
C ASP A 61 -0.87 6.64 -19.73
N GLU A 62 0.19 5.83 -19.91
CA GLU A 62 0.76 5.55 -21.23
C GLU A 62 -0.18 4.74 -22.14
N ALA A 63 -0.95 3.81 -21.57
CA ALA A 63 -1.92 2.99 -22.31
C ALA A 63 -3.19 3.75 -22.75
N SER A 64 -3.39 4.99 -22.30
CA SER A 64 -4.51 5.84 -22.72
C SER A 64 -4.12 6.88 -23.79
N VAL A 65 -2.83 6.99 -24.13
CA VAL A 65 -2.30 8.00 -25.07
C VAL A 65 -1.86 7.37 -26.41
N ALA A 66 -1.90 6.04 -26.54
CA ALA A 66 -1.67 5.30 -27.78
C ALA A 66 -2.99 4.78 -28.37
#